data_AF-A0A507W594-F1
#
_entry.id   AF-A0A507W594-F1
#
_cell.length_a   1.000
_cell.length_b   1.000
_cell.length_c   1.000
_cell.angle_alpha   90.00
_cell.angle_beta   90.00
_cell.angle_gamma   90.00
#
_symmetry.space_group_name_H-M   'P 1'
#
loop_
_entity.id
_entity.type
_entity.pdbx_description
1 polymer ?
#
loop_
_entity_poly.entity_id
_entity_poly.type
_entity_poly.pdbx_seq_one_letter_code
_entity_poly.pdbx_strand_id
1 'polypeptide(L)'
;MIDAHGLTGTATLAISINGSDEKIQSAVSYILKSGEQDLQLTGVANIDGTGNRLNNLVIGNSGNNRLNGGVGADAMTGGLGDDIYYVDNIGDVVTESVGEGTDTVYSTIDTA
;
A
#
# COMPACT_ATOMS: atom_id res chain seq x y z
N MET A 1 -24.13 5.22 10.23
CA MET A 1 -24.39 3.79 10.47
C MET A 1 -23.38 3.05 9.61
N ILE A 2 -22.47 2.29 10.22
CA ILE A 2 -21.67 1.30 9.51
C ILE A 2 -22.39 -0.01 9.79
N ASP A 3 -23.05 -0.59 8.78
CA ASP A 3 -23.65 -1.91 8.90
C ASP A 3 -22.57 -2.98 8.73
N ALA A 4 -22.16 -3.56 9.85
CA ALA A 4 -21.24 -4.69 9.91
C ALA A 4 -21.91 -6.01 9.47
N HIS A 5 -22.65 -6.01 8.36
CA HIS A 5 -23.36 -7.21 7.87
C HIS A 5 -22.77 -7.70 6.55
N GLY A 6 -21.67 -8.45 6.68
CA GLY A 6 -21.05 -9.16 5.57
C GLY A 6 -19.74 -9.91 5.90
N LEU A 7 -19.26 -9.88 7.14
CA LEU A 7 -18.00 -10.52 7.52
C LEU A 7 -18.19 -12.03 7.76
N THR A 8 -18.32 -12.82 6.70
CA THR A 8 -18.29 -14.30 6.78
C THR A 8 -17.17 -14.91 5.92
N GLY A 9 -16.00 -14.28 5.92
CA GLY A 9 -14.78 -14.86 5.36
C GLY A 9 -13.54 -14.15 5.92
N THR A 10 -12.90 -14.76 6.93
CA THR A 10 -11.54 -14.47 7.43
C THR A 10 -11.05 -13.02 7.32
N ALA A 11 -11.87 -12.04 7.68
CA ALA A 11 -11.53 -10.63 7.59
C ALA A 11 -10.57 -10.28 8.73
N THR A 12 -9.27 -10.43 8.48
CA THR A 12 -8.25 -9.80 9.30
C THR A 12 -8.29 -8.30 8.98
N LEU A 13 -8.95 -7.58 9.89
CA LEU A 13 -9.29 -6.16 9.94
C LEU A 13 -8.71 -5.24 8.83
N ALA A 14 -9.43 -5.12 7.71
CA ALA A 14 -9.34 -3.99 6.79
C ALA A 14 -10.66 -3.21 6.87
N ILE A 15 -10.63 -1.96 7.35
CA ILE A 15 -11.83 -1.13 7.43
C ILE A 15 -11.92 -0.36 6.11
N SER A 16 -12.84 -0.80 5.24
CA SER A 16 -13.27 -0.03 4.08
C SER A 16 -14.31 1.01 4.55
N ILE A 17 -13.93 2.28 4.50
CA ILE A 17 -14.85 3.40 4.67
C ILE A 17 -15.36 3.74 3.27
N ASN A 18 -16.67 3.63 3.06
CA ASN A 18 -17.26 3.56 1.72
C ASN A 18 -17.28 4.95 1.04
N GLY A 19 -16.21 5.26 0.30
CA GLY A 19 -16.10 6.35 -0.66
C GLY A 19 -14.87 6.12 -1.55
N SER A 20 -14.92 6.52 -2.83
CA SER A 20 -13.78 6.35 -3.78
C SER A 20 -12.51 7.10 -3.38
N ASP A 21 -12.65 8.03 -2.43
CA ASP A 21 -11.59 8.95 -1.96
C ASP A 21 -11.24 8.67 -0.49
N GLU A 22 -11.60 7.49 0.02
CA GLU A 22 -11.59 7.21 1.45
C GLU A 22 -10.53 6.15 1.80
N LYS A 23 -9.58 6.56 2.65
CA LYS A 23 -8.38 5.79 3.01
C LYS A 23 -8.71 4.42 3.61
N ILE A 24 -8.27 3.37 2.94
CA ILE A 24 -8.28 1.99 3.40
C ILE A 24 -7.20 1.81 4.47
N GLN A 25 -7.60 1.39 5.66
CA GLN A 25 -6.68 1.08 6.74
C GLN A 25 -6.68 -0.42 7.00
N SER A 26 -5.51 -1.05 6.96
CA SER A 26 -5.35 -2.49 7.14
C SER A 26 -4.29 -2.83 8.18
N ALA A 27 -4.65 -3.67 9.16
CA ALA A 27 -3.69 -4.18 10.13
C ALA A 27 -2.91 -5.43 9.63
N VAL A 28 -3.17 -5.86 8.40
CA VAL A 28 -2.55 -7.01 7.72
C VAL A 28 -2.21 -6.67 6.27
N SER A 29 -1.54 -7.59 5.58
CA SER A 29 -1.28 -7.43 4.15
C SER A 29 -2.58 -7.23 3.39
N TYR A 30 -2.59 -6.27 2.46
CA TYR A 30 -3.78 -5.86 1.73
C TYR A 30 -3.49 -5.59 0.25
N ILE A 31 -4.45 -5.96 -0.58
CA ILE A 31 -4.46 -5.66 -2.01
C ILE A 31 -5.69 -4.79 -2.28
N LEU A 32 -5.47 -3.57 -2.79
CA LEU A 32 -6.55 -2.66 -3.14
C LEU A 32 -7.45 -3.29 -4.21
N LYS A 33 -8.75 -3.25 -3.96
CA LYS A 33 -9.77 -3.66 -4.94
C LYS A 33 -9.93 -2.57 -5.99
N SER A 34 -10.60 -2.92 -7.08
CA SER A 34 -10.98 -1.95 -8.11
C SER A 34 -11.75 -0.78 -7.51
N GLY A 35 -11.26 0.44 -7.74
CA GLY A 35 -11.89 1.68 -7.29
C GLY A 35 -11.39 2.21 -5.94
N GLU A 36 -10.55 1.47 -5.21
CA GLU A 36 -9.86 1.97 -4.01
C GLU A 36 -8.51 2.57 -4.44
N GLN A 37 -8.05 3.65 -3.78
CA GLN A 37 -6.80 4.33 -4.18
C GLN A 37 -5.83 4.58 -3.03
N ASP A 38 -6.30 4.69 -1.79
CA ASP A 38 -5.48 5.10 -0.66
C ASP A 38 -5.35 3.97 0.37
N LEU A 39 -4.23 3.27 0.42
CA LEU A 39 -3.92 2.23 1.40
C LEU A 39 -2.97 2.76 2.49
N GLN A 40 -3.30 2.50 3.75
CA GLN A 40 -2.40 2.63 4.89
C GLN A 40 -2.35 1.34 5.70
N LEU A 41 -1.15 0.79 5.87
CA LEU A 41 -0.89 -0.34 6.76
C LEU A 41 -0.75 0.18 8.20
N THR A 42 -1.55 -0.35 9.12
CA THR A 42 -1.63 0.07 10.52
C THR A 42 -1.15 -1.00 11.51
N GLY A 43 -0.89 -2.21 11.02
CA GLY A 43 -0.25 -3.27 11.81
C GLY A 43 1.18 -2.89 12.16
N VAL A 44 1.83 -3.69 13.02
CA VAL A 44 3.27 -3.53 13.35
C VAL A 44 4.11 -4.71 12.86
N ALA A 45 3.47 -5.70 12.23
CA ALA A 45 4.14 -6.83 11.63
C ALA A 45 4.69 -6.46 10.24
N ASN A 46 5.56 -7.31 9.72
CA ASN A 46 6.02 -7.26 8.33
C ASN A 46 4.86 -7.70 7.41
N ILE A 47 4.11 -6.73 6.94
CA ILE A 47 2.93 -6.92 6.08
C ILE A 47 3.11 -6.16 4.77
N ASP A 48 2.36 -6.53 3.75
CA ASP A 48 2.59 -6.05 2.39
C ASP A 48 1.40 -5.23 1.88
N GLY A 49 1.68 -4.22 1.06
CA GLY A 49 0.68 -3.38 0.42
C GLY A 49 0.76 -3.53 -1.09
N THR A 50 -0.35 -3.82 -1.74
CA THR A 50 -0.44 -3.85 -3.20
C THR A 50 -1.59 -2.97 -3.67
N GLY A 51 -1.32 -2.07 -4.61
CA GLY A 51 -2.32 -1.28 -5.26
C GLY A 51 -3.01 -2.02 -6.41
N ASN A 52 -3.47 -1.29 -7.41
CA ASN A 52 -4.28 -1.76 -8.52
C ASN A 52 -3.89 -1.02 -9.82
N ARG A 53 -4.86 -0.75 -10.71
CA ARG A 53 -4.59 -0.13 -12.02
C ARG A 53 -4.75 1.40 -12.02
N LEU A 54 -5.25 1.96 -10.93
CA LEU A 54 -5.40 3.40 -10.72
C LEU A 54 -4.12 3.95 -10.12
N ASN A 55 -4.03 5.28 -10.04
CA ASN A 55 -2.98 5.93 -9.27
C ASN A 55 -3.29 5.74 -7.78
N ASN A 56 -2.41 5.07 -7.06
CA ASN A 56 -2.60 4.69 -5.67
C ASN A 56 -1.61 5.40 -4.75
N LEU A 57 -2.08 5.75 -3.56
CA LEU A 57 -1.24 6.09 -2.41
C LEU A 57 -1.10 4.83 -1.54
N VAL A 58 0.10 4.31 -1.39
CA VAL A 58 0.38 3.13 -0.56
C VAL A 58 1.37 3.51 0.55
N ILE A 59 0.87 3.52 1.78
CA ILE A 59 1.65 3.84 2.98
C ILE A 59 1.83 2.56 3.80
N GLY A 60 3.08 2.18 4.03
CA GLY A 60 3.49 1.08 4.89
C GLY A 60 3.40 1.42 6.38
N ASN A 61 4.06 0.62 7.21
CA ASN A 61 4.03 0.69 8.66
C ASN A 61 5.44 0.75 9.26
N SER A 62 5.62 0.21 10.47
CA SER A 62 6.92 0.21 11.15
C SER A 62 7.72 -1.09 10.99
N GLY A 63 7.23 -2.04 10.20
CA GLY A 63 7.88 -3.29 9.91
C GLY A 63 8.26 -3.36 8.44
N ASN A 64 9.08 -4.34 8.07
CA ASN A 64 9.58 -4.47 6.70
C ASN A 64 8.44 -4.84 5.75
N ASN A 65 8.03 -3.91 4.90
CA ASN A 65 6.95 -4.03 3.96
C ASN A 65 7.46 -4.30 2.54
N ARG A 66 6.68 -5.05 1.75
CA ARG A 66 6.73 -4.98 0.30
C ARG A 66 5.59 -4.11 -0.20
N LEU A 67 5.95 -3.01 -0.85
CA LEU A 67 5.01 -2.06 -1.42
C LEU A 67 5.07 -2.13 -2.95
N ASN A 68 3.93 -2.38 -3.56
CA ASN A 68 3.75 -2.39 -5.02
C ASN A 68 2.55 -1.52 -5.36
N GLY A 69 2.77 -0.41 -6.07
CA GLY A 69 1.70 0.51 -6.47
C GLY A 69 0.71 -0.11 -7.47
N GLY A 70 1.15 -1.09 -8.25
CA GLY A 70 0.41 -1.64 -9.36
C GLY A 70 0.80 -0.94 -10.65
N VAL A 71 -0.16 -0.74 -11.56
CA VAL A 71 0.11 -0.27 -12.94
C VAL A 71 0.09 1.26 -13.05
N GLY A 72 -0.51 1.94 -12.07
CA GLY A 72 -0.79 3.38 -12.10
C GLY A 72 0.46 4.23 -12.00
N ALA A 73 0.29 5.55 -11.92
CA ALA A 73 1.35 6.43 -11.43
C ALA A 73 1.17 6.58 -9.92
N ASP A 74 1.95 5.84 -9.15
CA ASP A 74 1.68 5.57 -7.74
C ASP A 74 2.60 6.35 -6.80
N ALA A 75 2.14 6.60 -5.57
CA ALA A 75 2.93 7.20 -4.51
C ALA A 75 3.10 6.21 -3.36
N MET A 76 4.34 5.87 -3.02
CA MET A 76 4.65 4.87 -1.99
C MET A 76 5.54 5.44 -0.89
N THR A 77 5.25 5.07 0.36
CA THR A 77 6.06 5.40 1.55
C THR A 77 6.08 4.21 2.48
N GLY A 78 7.26 3.68 2.80
CA GLY A 78 7.46 2.47 3.59
C GLY A 78 7.19 2.68 5.07
N GLY A 79 7.72 3.77 5.64
CA GLY A 79 7.73 3.98 7.08
C GLY A 79 9.01 3.40 7.67
N LEU A 80 8.98 2.92 8.92
CA LEU A 80 10.18 2.33 9.53
C LEU A 80 10.38 0.89 9.04
N GLY A 81 11.62 0.42 9.07
CA GLY A 81 11.99 -0.93 8.67
C GLY A 81 12.77 -0.90 7.35
N ASP A 82 13.27 -2.07 6.93
CA ASP A 82 13.96 -2.19 5.64
C ASP A 82 12.94 -2.67 4.60
N ASP A 83 12.45 -1.74 3.78
CA ASP A 83 11.33 -1.93 2.87
C ASP A 83 11.77 -2.28 1.44
N ILE A 84 10.81 -2.82 0.68
CA ILE A 84 10.98 -3.10 -0.75
C ILE A 84 9.87 -2.41 -1.54
N TYR A 85 10.26 -1.54 -2.47
CA TYR A 85 9.35 -0.88 -3.42
C TYR A 85 9.46 -1.49 -4.81
N TYR A 86 8.32 -1.73 -5.45
CA TYR A 86 8.24 -2.11 -6.86
C TYR A 86 7.77 -0.92 -7.68
N VAL A 87 8.64 -0.42 -8.55
CA VAL A 87 8.41 0.76 -9.40
C VAL A 87 8.38 0.32 -10.86
N ASP A 88 7.21 0.35 -11.48
CA ASP A 88 7.01 -0.15 -12.85
C ASP A 88 6.47 0.92 -13.82
N ASN A 89 6.04 2.07 -13.28
CA ASN A 89 5.56 3.20 -14.05
C ASN A 89 6.49 4.40 -13.87
N ILE A 90 6.77 5.13 -14.96
CA ILE A 90 7.59 6.35 -14.93
C ILE A 90 7.02 7.45 -14.02
N GLY A 91 5.71 7.40 -13.73
CA GLY A 91 5.03 8.30 -12.81
C GLY A 91 5.12 7.89 -11.34
N ASP A 92 5.71 6.74 -11.00
CA ASP A 92 5.81 6.29 -9.62
C ASP A 92 6.78 7.16 -8.81
N VAL A 93 6.41 7.40 -7.56
CA VAL A 93 7.19 8.17 -6.60
C VAL A 93 7.34 7.35 -5.32
N VAL A 94 8.59 7.13 -4.92
CA VAL A 94 8.95 6.56 -3.61
C VAL A 94 9.46 7.68 -2.71
N THR A 95 8.94 7.76 -1.48
CA THR A 95 9.37 8.70 -0.45
C THR A 95 9.89 7.94 0.77
N GLU A 96 11.10 8.27 1.22
CA GLU A 96 11.77 7.70 2.38
C GLU A 96 12.32 8.84 3.24
N SER A 97 12.08 8.80 4.56
CA SER A 97 12.64 9.80 5.48
C SER A 97 13.95 9.32 6.10
N VAL A 98 14.76 10.27 6.57
CA VAL A 98 16.04 9.96 7.21
C VAL A 98 15.82 9.11 8.47
N GLY A 99 16.52 7.98 8.55
CA GLY A 99 16.55 7.13 9.73
C GLY A 99 15.37 6.15 9.83
N GLU A 100 14.61 5.99 8.76
CA GLU A 100 13.50 5.04 8.72
C GLU A 100 13.94 3.61 8.35
N GLY A 101 15.07 3.42 7.66
CA GLY A 101 15.58 2.10 7.34
C GLY A 101 16.70 2.12 6.31
N THR A 102 17.00 0.95 5.73
CA THR A 102 17.73 0.83 4.47
C THR A 102 16.87 0.08 3.46
N ASP A 103 16.29 0.85 2.55
CA ASP A 103 15.29 0.34 1.62
C ASP A 103 15.87 -0.15 0.28
N THR A 104 15.08 -0.95 -0.44
CA THR A 104 15.40 -1.44 -1.79
C THR A 104 14.30 -1.04 -2.78
N VAL A 105 14.69 -0.47 -3.92
CA VAL A 105 13.78 -0.21 -5.05
C VAL A 105 14.08 -1.18 -6.19
N TYR A 106 13.10 -2.00 -6.56
CA TYR A 106 13.11 -2.78 -7.79
C TYR A 106 12.38 -2.01 -8.87
N SER A 107 13.12 -1.54 -9.88
CA SER A 107 12.54 -0.89 -11.05
C SER A 107 12.53 -1.81 -12.27
N THR A 108 11.40 -1.90 -12.94
CA THR A 108 11.25 -2.58 -14.24
C THR A 108 10.91 -1.63 -15.37
N ILE A 109 11.00 -0.31 -15.14
CA ILE A 109 10.76 0.69 -16.16
C ILE A 109 11.81 0.51 -17.26
N ASP A 110 11.36 0.13 -18.45
CA ASP A 110 12.18 0.15 -19.65
C ASP A 110 11.97 1.48 -20.37
N THR A 111 13.04 2.25 -20.54
CA THR A 111 13.00 3.56 -21.20
C THR A 111 13.45 3.50 -22.67
N ALA A 112 13.47 2.31 -23.28
CA ALA A 112 13.97 2.08 -24.63
C ALA A 112 13.08 2.61 -25.76
#